data_AF-A0A2R6PCS0-F1
#
_entry.id   AF-A0A2R6PCS0-F1
#
_cell.length_a   1.000
_cell.length_b   1.000
_cell.length_c   1.000
_cell.angle_alpha   90.00
_cell.angle_beta   90.00
_cell.angle_gamma   90.00
#
_symmetry.space_group_name_H-M   'P 1'
#
loop_
_entity.id
_entity.type
_entity.pdbx_description
1 polymer ?
#
loop_
_entity_poly.entity_id
_entity_poly.type
_entity_poly.pdbx_seq_one_letter_code
_entity_poly.pdbx_strand_id
1 'polypeptide(L)'
;MPLSHGQCRTGTTYNSSAFFIRHNLSLQEFLFCGDVEPDSIAVEPRLRDVWRAAAPKIPHTLSTLFVECSYPVGRPDDFLYGHLNPEHLAVELAALGEEVVRARILLAEEDSNPQISQVGARKKQKKNPISAKELRGALQGLRIYIIHCKEDLQNNYDRPISHVIADQVRTLVEAQALGADISAASQGMHISM
;
A
#
# COMPACT_ATOMS: atom_id res chain seq x y z
N MET A 1 -8.79 9.75 -3.19
CA MET A 1 -7.86 10.34 -2.22
C MET A 1 -6.60 10.76 -2.95
N PRO A 2 -5.98 11.90 -2.62
CA PRO A 2 -4.82 12.40 -3.35
C PRO A 2 -3.58 11.53 -3.10
N LEU A 3 -2.73 11.40 -4.12
CA LEU A 3 -1.41 10.75 -4.07
C LEU A 3 -0.33 11.69 -4.63
N SER A 4 0.92 11.41 -4.31
CA SER A 4 2.10 12.16 -4.79
C SER A 4 2.82 11.34 -5.83
N HIS A 5 3.30 12.00 -6.90
CA HIS A 5 3.87 11.35 -8.06
C HIS A 5 5.08 12.15 -8.62
N GLY A 6 6.05 12.43 -7.77
CA GLY A 6 7.26 13.18 -8.09
C GLY A 6 6.99 14.69 -8.20
N GLN A 7 7.97 15.40 -8.78
CA GLN A 7 7.94 16.86 -8.88
C GLN A 7 8.09 17.33 -10.32
N CYS A 8 7.42 18.43 -10.65
CA CYS A 8 7.64 19.15 -11.89
C CYS A 8 8.91 19.99 -11.81
N ARG A 9 9.38 20.50 -12.96
CA ARG A 9 10.60 21.32 -13.05
C ARG A 9 10.56 22.60 -12.20
N THR A 10 9.37 23.07 -11.82
CA THR A 10 9.20 24.26 -10.95
C THR A 10 9.14 23.90 -9.46
N GLY A 11 9.34 22.63 -9.10
CA GLY A 11 9.32 22.14 -7.72
C GLY A 11 7.93 21.82 -7.16
N THR A 12 6.88 21.93 -7.97
CA THR A 12 5.51 21.58 -7.56
C THR A 12 5.29 20.07 -7.67
N THR A 13 4.69 19.46 -6.65
CA THR A 13 4.36 18.03 -6.64
C THR A 13 3.32 17.69 -7.70
N TYR A 14 3.56 16.64 -8.50
CA TYR A 14 2.52 16.08 -9.37
C TYR A 14 1.49 15.33 -8.53
N ASN A 15 0.21 15.54 -8.87
CA ASN A 15 -0.90 14.92 -8.16
C ASN A 15 -1.38 13.68 -8.90
N SER A 16 -1.58 12.61 -8.15
CA SER A 16 -2.26 11.40 -8.60
C SER A 16 -3.45 11.11 -7.67
N SER A 17 -4.10 9.95 -7.81
CA SER A 17 -5.29 9.60 -7.06
C SER A 17 -5.38 8.11 -6.72
N ALA A 18 -5.88 7.83 -5.52
CA ALA A 18 -6.34 6.51 -5.09
C ALA A 18 -7.87 6.47 -5.04
N PHE A 19 -8.47 5.39 -5.54
CA PHE A 19 -9.91 5.19 -5.57
C PHE A 19 -10.31 3.96 -4.76
N PHE A 20 -11.24 4.14 -3.83
CA PHE A 20 -11.96 3.03 -3.20
C PHE A 20 -13.20 2.75 -4.04
N ILE A 21 -13.30 1.54 -4.58
CA ILE A 21 -14.42 1.12 -5.42
C ILE A 21 -15.20 0.08 -4.63
N ARG A 22 -16.46 0.42 -4.31
CA ARG A 22 -17.35 -0.42 -3.51
C ARG A 22 -18.50 -0.95 -4.34
N HIS A 23 -18.76 -2.24 -4.23
CA HIS A 23 -20.01 -2.82 -4.68
C HIS A 23 -21.09 -2.64 -3.60
N ASN A 24 -22.18 -1.93 -3.91
CA ASN A 24 -23.16 -1.53 -2.88
C ASN A 24 -23.96 -2.69 -2.28
N LEU A 25 -24.18 -3.79 -3.00
CA LEU A 25 -24.97 -4.92 -2.48
C LEU A 25 -24.15 -5.82 -1.55
N SER A 26 -22.93 -6.18 -1.97
CA SER A 26 -22.05 -7.03 -1.15
C SER A 26 -21.22 -6.25 -0.14
N LEU A 27 -21.18 -4.92 -0.26
CA LEU A 27 -20.32 -4.00 0.48
C LEU A 27 -18.82 -4.26 0.31
N GLN A 28 -18.43 -5.17 -0.59
CA GLN A 28 -17.03 -5.46 -0.87
C GLN A 28 -16.38 -4.29 -1.62
N GLU A 29 -15.13 -4.03 -1.25
CA GLU A 29 -14.32 -2.94 -1.76
C GLU A 29 -12.99 -3.45 -2.28
N PHE A 30 -12.49 -2.76 -3.31
CA PHE A 30 -11.07 -2.80 -3.65
C PHE A 30 -10.51 -1.38 -3.73
N LEU A 31 -9.20 -1.27 -3.47
CA LEU A 31 -8.45 -0.03 -3.59
C LEU A 31 -7.62 -0.07 -4.86
N PHE A 32 -7.72 0.98 -5.67
CA PHE A 32 -6.93 1.17 -6.88
C PHE A 32 -6.12 2.45 -6.76
N CYS A 33 -4.81 2.32 -6.65
CA CYS A 33 -3.88 3.44 -6.68
C CYS A 33 -3.44 3.71 -8.13
N GLY A 34 -3.51 4.98 -8.56
CA GLY A 34 -2.76 5.42 -9.74
C GLY A 34 -1.26 5.50 -9.44
N ASP A 35 -0.53 6.19 -10.31
CA ASP A 35 0.91 6.42 -10.17
C ASP A 35 1.23 7.06 -8.81
N VAL A 36 2.27 6.58 -8.14
CA VAL A 36 2.58 6.96 -6.77
C VAL A 36 4.07 6.83 -6.48
N GLU A 37 4.61 7.82 -5.77
CA GLU A 37 5.98 7.80 -5.28
C GLU A 37 6.04 7.31 -3.81
N PRO A 38 7.21 6.81 -3.34
CA PRO A 38 7.40 6.43 -1.94
C PRO A 38 7.24 7.64 -0.99
N ASP A 39 6.54 7.48 0.14
CA ASP A 39 6.43 8.56 1.13
C ASP A 39 7.79 8.90 1.78
N SER A 40 8.78 7.99 1.72
CA SER A 40 10.15 8.24 2.20
C SER A 40 10.95 9.23 1.36
N ILE A 41 10.53 9.46 0.11
CA ILE A 41 11.20 10.35 -0.86
C ILE A 41 10.31 11.53 -1.22
N ALA A 42 8.99 11.35 -1.18
CA ALA A 42 8.02 12.38 -1.48
C ALA A 42 8.26 13.66 -0.66
N VAL A 43 8.25 14.80 -1.35
CA VAL A 43 8.27 16.12 -0.67
C VAL A 43 6.96 16.36 0.08
N GLU A 44 5.85 15.89 -0.49
CA GLU A 44 4.53 15.91 0.14
C GLU A 44 4.04 14.45 0.27
N PRO A 45 4.41 13.70 1.32
CA PRO A 45 3.96 12.31 1.47
C PRO A 45 2.46 12.25 1.71
N ARG A 46 1.76 11.36 0.98
CA ARG A 46 0.29 11.24 0.99
C ARG A 46 -0.20 9.79 1.02
N LEU A 47 0.67 8.81 0.78
CA LEU A 47 0.28 7.41 0.68
C LEU A 47 -0.15 6.85 2.04
N ARG A 48 0.52 7.25 3.13
CA ARG A 48 0.13 6.89 4.50
C ARG A 48 -1.29 7.32 4.87
N ASP A 49 -1.80 8.41 4.32
CA ASP A 49 -3.19 8.84 4.56
C ASP A 49 -4.19 7.93 3.88
N VAL A 50 -3.87 7.42 2.69
CA VAL A 50 -4.65 6.36 2.02
C VAL A 50 -4.63 5.08 2.86
N TRP A 51 -3.47 4.71 3.41
CA TRP A 51 -3.36 3.56 4.31
C TRP A 51 -4.21 3.70 5.56
N ARG A 52 -4.26 4.87 6.20
CA ARG A 52 -5.15 5.11 7.36
C ARG A 52 -6.63 4.94 7.01
N ALA A 53 -7.04 5.33 5.81
CA ALA A 53 -8.42 5.15 5.35
C ALA A 53 -8.74 3.68 4.96
N ALA A 54 -7.76 2.94 4.45
CA ALA A 54 -7.90 1.53 4.07
C ALA A 54 -7.84 0.58 5.28
N ALA A 55 -6.97 0.88 6.24
CA ALA A 55 -6.64 0.03 7.39
C ALA A 55 -7.85 -0.59 8.12
N PRO A 56 -8.89 0.17 8.54
CA PRO A 56 -10.03 -0.42 9.26
C PRO A 56 -10.89 -1.35 8.41
N LYS A 57 -10.73 -1.34 7.09
CA LYS A 57 -11.50 -2.17 6.15
C LYS A 57 -10.85 -3.51 5.85
N ILE A 58 -9.56 -3.66 6.13
CA ILE A 58 -8.76 -4.84 5.76
C ILE A 58 -8.83 -5.92 6.85
N PRO A 59 -9.06 -7.21 6.49
CA PRO A 59 -9.27 -7.75 5.14
C PRO A 59 -10.75 -7.90 4.75
N HIS A 60 -11.68 -7.53 5.63
CA HIS A 60 -13.08 -7.95 5.53
C HIS A 60 -13.88 -7.21 4.45
N THR A 61 -13.83 -5.89 4.48
CA THR A 61 -14.53 -5.02 3.52
C THR A 61 -13.63 -4.75 2.33
N LEU A 62 -12.33 -4.57 2.57
CA LEU A 62 -11.31 -4.35 1.54
C LEU A 62 -10.35 -5.53 1.54
N SER A 63 -10.44 -6.36 0.50
CA SER A 63 -9.64 -7.58 0.34
C SER A 63 -8.69 -7.53 -0.85
N THR A 64 -8.76 -6.47 -1.67
CA THR A 64 -7.97 -6.34 -2.89
C THR A 64 -7.37 -4.94 -3.04
N LEU A 65 -6.09 -4.87 -3.36
CA LEU A 65 -5.32 -3.65 -3.62
C LEU A 65 -4.64 -3.75 -4.99
N PHE A 66 -4.78 -2.73 -5.82
CA PHE A 66 -3.98 -2.51 -7.02
C PHE A 66 -3.04 -1.34 -6.75
N VAL A 67 -1.74 -1.57 -6.88
CA VAL A 67 -0.70 -0.56 -6.62
C VAL A 67 0.45 -0.74 -7.61
N GLU A 68 1.04 0.36 -8.05
CA GLU A 68 2.15 0.27 -8.98
C GLU A 68 3.45 -0.20 -8.34
N CYS A 69 4.28 -0.84 -9.15
CA CYS A 69 5.71 -1.00 -8.90
C CYS A 69 6.38 -0.98 -10.27
N SER A 70 6.90 0.18 -10.64
CA SER A 70 7.29 0.49 -12.02
C SER A 70 8.60 -0.17 -12.41
N TYR A 71 9.55 -0.28 -11.49
CA TYR A 71 10.92 -0.72 -11.77
C TYR A 71 11.29 -1.94 -10.92
N PRO A 72 12.24 -2.79 -11.37
CA PRO A 72 12.78 -3.86 -10.55
C PRO A 72 13.67 -3.34 -9.42
N VAL A 73 14.03 -4.25 -8.51
CA VAL A 73 14.96 -4.00 -7.39
C VAL A 73 16.26 -3.34 -7.85
N GLY A 74 16.83 -2.48 -6.99
CA GLY A 74 18.10 -1.81 -7.25
C GLY A 74 18.02 -0.59 -8.17
N ARG A 75 16.81 -0.21 -8.63
CA ARG A 75 16.60 1.07 -9.31
C ARG A 75 16.90 2.23 -8.32
N PRO A 76 17.87 3.11 -8.61
CA PRO A 76 18.20 4.21 -7.70
C PRO A 76 17.08 5.23 -7.60
N ASP A 77 16.97 5.88 -6.43
CA ASP A 77 15.93 6.86 -6.09
C ASP A 77 15.80 8.00 -7.10
N ASP A 78 16.93 8.58 -7.53
CA ASP A 78 16.98 9.67 -8.52
C ASP A 78 16.40 9.29 -9.89
N PHE A 79 16.26 7.99 -10.17
CA PHE A 79 15.75 7.44 -11.43
C PHE A 79 14.37 6.79 -11.28
N LEU A 80 13.70 6.98 -10.14
CA LEU A 80 12.32 6.54 -9.93
C LEU A 80 11.31 7.46 -10.62
N TYR A 81 11.62 8.76 -10.71
CA TYR A 81 10.78 9.77 -11.36
C TYR A 81 9.31 9.74 -10.89
N GLY A 82 9.11 9.63 -9.58
CA GLY A 82 7.77 9.61 -8.97
C GLY A 82 7.12 8.23 -8.91
N HIS A 83 7.85 7.14 -9.11
CA HIS A 83 7.31 5.77 -9.07
C HIS A 83 7.96 4.89 -8.00
N LEU A 84 7.37 3.72 -7.75
CA LEU A 84 7.89 2.71 -6.82
C LEU A 84 8.84 1.70 -7.47
N ASN A 85 9.80 1.22 -6.67
CA ASN A 85 10.52 -0.04 -6.85
C ASN A 85 10.10 -1.03 -5.73
N PRO A 86 10.58 -2.29 -5.71
CA PRO A 86 10.13 -3.29 -4.74
C PRO A 86 10.52 -2.96 -3.30
N GLU A 87 11.67 -2.32 -3.10
CA GLU A 87 12.18 -1.96 -1.78
C GLU A 87 11.27 -0.91 -1.13
N HIS A 88 10.93 0.13 -1.88
CA HIS A 88 10.00 1.16 -1.45
C HIS A 88 8.59 0.62 -1.24
N LEU A 89 8.08 -0.19 -2.17
CA LEU A 89 6.74 -0.77 -2.01
C LEU A 89 6.69 -1.69 -0.77
N ALA A 90 7.73 -2.44 -0.47
CA ALA A 90 7.78 -3.27 0.74
C ALA A 90 7.75 -2.42 2.03
N VAL A 91 8.39 -1.25 2.03
CA VAL A 91 8.30 -0.28 3.15
C VAL A 91 6.88 0.29 3.26
N GLU A 92 6.24 0.64 2.15
CA GLU A 92 4.86 1.14 2.15
C GLU A 92 3.84 0.10 2.61
N LEU A 93 4.04 -1.18 2.26
CA LEU A 93 3.18 -2.27 2.75
C LEU A 93 3.40 -2.54 4.24
N ALA A 94 4.62 -2.40 4.76
CA ALA A 94 4.86 -2.42 6.20
C ALA A 94 4.10 -1.29 6.91
N ALA A 95 4.15 -0.09 6.33
CA ALA A 95 3.42 1.07 6.80
C ALA A 95 1.89 0.87 6.78
N LEU A 96 1.35 0.19 5.76
CA LEU A 96 -0.05 -0.23 5.75
C LEU A 96 -0.34 -1.23 6.88
N GLY A 97 0.52 -2.24 7.07
CA GLY A 97 0.40 -3.21 8.16
C GLY A 97 0.36 -2.55 9.54
N GLU A 98 1.17 -1.52 9.76
CA GLU A 98 1.15 -0.73 10.99
C GLU A 98 -0.21 -0.03 11.21
N GLU A 99 -0.76 0.60 10.18
CA GLU A 99 -2.05 1.28 10.30
C GLU A 99 -3.20 0.28 10.49
N VAL A 100 -3.13 -0.92 9.88
CA VAL A 100 -4.08 -2.02 10.12
C VAL A 100 -4.05 -2.48 11.58
N VAL A 101 -2.86 -2.70 12.15
CA VAL A 101 -2.72 -3.08 13.57
C VAL A 101 -3.30 -2.00 14.48
N ARG A 102 -3.01 -0.72 14.21
CA ARG A 102 -3.58 0.40 14.96
C ARG A 102 -5.09 0.46 14.88
N ALA A 103 -5.65 0.30 13.68
CA ALA A 103 -7.10 0.31 13.50
C ALA A 103 -7.77 -0.82 14.31
N ARG A 104 -7.18 -2.02 14.32
CA ARG A 104 -7.69 -3.15 15.13
C ARG A 104 -7.67 -2.87 16.63
N ILE A 105 -6.60 -2.26 17.13
CA ILE A 105 -6.50 -1.88 18.56
C ILE A 105 -7.59 -0.85 18.90
N LEU A 106 -7.77 0.18 18.07
CA LEU A 106 -8.79 1.21 18.31
C LEU A 106 -10.21 0.63 18.31
N LEU A 107 -10.52 -0.26 17.37
CA LEU A 107 -11.83 -0.92 17.31
C LEU A 107 -12.08 -1.79 18.55
N ALA A 108 -11.07 -2.53 19.03
CA ALA A 108 -11.19 -3.34 20.24
C ALA A 108 -11.38 -2.49 21.51
N GLU A 109 -10.76 -1.32 21.59
CA GLU A 109 -10.96 -0.36 22.70
C GLU A 109 -12.37 0.24 22.69
N GLU A 110 -12.92 0.55 21.50
CA GLU A 110 -14.28 1.08 21.34
C GLU A 110 -15.34 0.06 21.77
N ASP A 111 -15.19 -1.21 21.39
CA ASP A 111 -16.07 -2.31 21.81
C ASP A 111 -16.03 -2.52 23.34
N SER A 112 -14.87 -2.27 23.96
CA SER A 112 -14.68 -2.49 25.40
C SER A 112 -15.21 -1.34 26.27
N ASN A 113 -15.42 -0.14 25.73
CA ASN A 113 -15.87 1.02 26.51
C ASN A 113 -16.82 1.97 25.74
N PRO A 114 -18.08 1.57 25.51
CA PRO A 114 -19.03 2.32 24.68
C PRO A 114 -19.52 3.66 25.28
N GLN A 115 -19.11 4.03 26.51
CA GLN A 115 -19.59 5.22 27.22
C GLN A 115 -18.75 6.51 27.03
N ILE A 116 -17.59 6.48 26.35
CA ILE A 116 -16.76 7.68 26.12
C ILE A 116 -16.89 8.17 24.67
N SER A 117 -18.11 8.47 24.23
CA SER A 117 -18.38 9.00 22.88
C SER A 117 -18.66 10.51 22.85
N GLN A 118 -18.45 11.22 23.97
CA GLN A 118 -18.61 12.67 24.02
C GLN A 118 -17.49 13.29 24.88
N VAL A 119 -16.80 14.28 24.30
CA VAL A 119 -15.86 15.24 24.91
C VAL A 119 -14.39 14.80 25.06
N GLY A 120 -13.54 15.36 24.20
CA GLY A 120 -12.15 15.66 24.54
C GLY A 120 -11.16 15.35 23.42
N ALA A 121 -10.57 16.41 22.84
CA ALA A 121 -9.40 16.31 21.99
C ALA A 121 -8.30 15.48 22.70
N ARG A 122 -8.14 14.21 22.29
CA ARG A 122 -7.12 13.32 22.85
C ARG A 122 -5.74 13.95 22.61
N LYS A 123 -5.03 14.24 23.71
CA LYS A 123 -3.61 14.65 23.69
C LYS A 123 -2.84 13.65 22.81
N LYS A 124 -2.03 14.16 21.88
CA LYS A 124 -1.11 13.36 21.03
C LYS A 124 -0.14 12.59 21.93
N GLN A 125 -0.57 11.43 22.42
CA GLN A 125 0.31 10.49 23.11
C GLN A 125 1.31 9.99 22.06
N LYS A 126 2.60 10.14 22.33
CA LYS A 126 3.67 9.62 21.46
C LYS A 126 3.39 8.13 21.25
N LYS A 127 3.02 7.77 20.02
CA LYS A 127 2.68 6.40 19.64
C LYS A 127 3.91 5.54 19.83
N ASN A 128 3.82 4.50 20.65
CA ASN A 128 4.88 3.50 20.72
C ASN A 128 5.03 2.85 19.33
N PRO A 129 6.28 2.53 18.93
CA PRO A 129 6.51 1.79 17.70
C PRO A 129 5.85 0.40 17.79
N ILE A 130 5.20 -0.03 16.72
CA ILE A 130 4.59 -1.37 16.64
C ILE A 130 5.73 -2.36 16.48
N SER A 131 5.73 -3.41 17.29
CA SER A 131 6.76 -4.45 17.25
C SER A 131 6.61 -5.34 16.02
N ALA A 132 7.72 -5.93 15.55
CA ALA A 132 7.69 -6.90 14.44
C ALA A 132 6.76 -8.09 14.71
N LYS A 133 6.57 -8.47 15.98
CA LYS A 133 5.63 -9.54 16.37
C LYS A 133 4.18 -9.16 16.10
N GLU A 134 3.81 -7.90 16.33
CA GLU A 134 2.46 -7.38 16.09
C GLU A 134 2.16 -7.19 14.60
N LEU A 135 3.19 -6.94 13.78
CA LEU A 135 3.05 -6.83 12.32
C LEU A 135 2.88 -8.18 11.61
N ARG A 136 3.22 -9.29 12.26
CA ARG A 136 3.12 -10.62 11.66
C ARG A 136 1.69 -10.93 11.25
N GLY A 137 1.49 -11.17 9.96
CA GLY A 137 0.16 -11.43 9.39
C GLY A 137 -0.78 -10.22 9.42
N ALA A 138 -0.27 -9.00 9.61
CA ALA A 138 -1.11 -7.79 9.66
C ALA A 138 -1.97 -7.65 8.39
N LEU A 139 -1.43 -8.03 7.23
CA LEU A 139 -2.07 -7.97 5.92
C LEU A 139 -2.64 -9.33 5.47
N GLN A 140 -2.78 -10.30 6.37
CA GLN A 140 -3.36 -11.60 6.05
C GLN A 140 -4.75 -11.45 5.40
N GLY A 141 -4.91 -12.08 4.24
CA GLY A 141 -6.17 -12.04 3.47
C GLY A 141 -6.29 -10.87 2.48
N LEU A 142 -5.29 -9.98 2.41
CA LEU A 142 -5.21 -8.94 1.38
C LEU A 142 -4.49 -9.48 0.13
N ARG A 143 -5.17 -9.43 -1.02
CA ARG A 143 -4.59 -9.69 -2.34
C ARG A 143 -4.07 -8.38 -2.93
N ILE A 144 -2.80 -8.35 -3.33
CA ILE A 144 -2.15 -7.16 -3.88
C ILE A 144 -1.71 -7.48 -5.30
N TYR A 145 -2.26 -6.73 -6.25
CA TYR A 145 -1.94 -6.81 -7.66
C TYR A 145 -0.97 -5.69 -8.05
N ILE A 146 0.21 -6.08 -8.48
CA ILE A 146 1.23 -5.17 -9.00
C ILE A 146 0.84 -4.75 -10.41
N ILE A 147 0.72 -3.44 -10.62
CA ILE A 147 0.36 -2.81 -11.91
C ILE A 147 1.46 -1.85 -12.38
N HIS A 148 1.28 -1.32 -13.60
CA HIS A 148 2.09 -0.23 -14.16
C HIS A 148 3.62 -0.47 -14.18
N CYS A 149 4.04 -1.72 -14.41
CA CYS A 149 5.45 -2.06 -14.60
C CYS A 149 5.96 -1.48 -15.93
N LYS A 150 7.09 -0.75 -15.89
CA LYS A 150 7.78 -0.26 -17.09
C LYS A 150 8.51 -1.43 -17.78
N GLU A 151 8.60 -1.34 -19.11
CA GLU A 151 9.25 -2.37 -19.92
C GLU A 151 10.74 -2.51 -19.60
N ASP A 152 11.24 -3.74 -19.72
CA ASP A 152 12.66 -4.03 -19.66
C ASP A 152 13.32 -3.78 -21.02
N LEU A 153 13.62 -2.51 -21.30
CA LEU A 153 14.21 -2.07 -22.57
C LEU A 153 15.58 -2.70 -22.87
N GLN A 154 16.26 -3.23 -21.84
CA GLN A 154 17.57 -3.85 -21.97
C GLN A 154 17.50 -5.38 -22.13
N ASN A 155 16.31 -5.98 -22.03
CA ASN A 155 16.09 -7.43 -22.06
C ASN A 155 17.00 -8.17 -21.06
N ASN A 156 17.11 -7.64 -19.84
CA ASN A 156 17.81 -8.25 -18.72
C ASN A 156 17.07 -9.49 -18.15
N TYR A 157 15.78 -9.68 -18.47
CA TYR A 157 14.96 -10.75 -17.93
C TYR A 157 14.30 -11.62 -19.00
N ASP A 158 14.30 -12.94 -18.76
CA ASP A 158 13.77 -13.95 -19.69
C ASP A 158 12.24 -14.16 -19.59
N ARG A 159 11.56 -13.36 -18.76
CA ARG A 159 10.13 -13.47 -18.47
C ARG A 159 9.51 -12.08 -18.36
N PRO A 160 8.17 -11.94 -18.48
CA PRO A 160 7.52 -10.63 -18.39
C PRO A 160 7.93 -9.88 -17.12
N ILE A 161 8.36 -8.63 -17.30
CA ILE A 161 8.91 -7.79 -16.23
C ILE A 161 7.94 -7.64 -15.03
N SER A 162 6.63 -7.66 -15.28
CA SER A 162 5.61 -7.60 -14.23
C SER A 162 5.68 -8.79 -13.26
N HIS A 163 5.93 -10.00 -13.76
CA HIS A 163 6.13 -11.18 -12.91
C HIS A 163 7.45 -11.12 -12.14
N VAL A 164 8.51 -10.58 -12.76
CA VAL A 164 9.80 -10.36 -12.08
C VAL A 164 9.61 -9.44 -10.88
N ILE A 165 9.00 -8.28 -11.10
CA ILE A 165 8.77 -7.26 -10.08
C ILE A 165 7.84 -7.80 -8.98
N ALA A 166 6.74 -8.47 -9.34
CA ALA A 166 5.83 -9.04 -8.36
C ALA A 166 6.51 -10.10 -7.48
N ASP A 167 7.38 -10.94 -8.02
CA ASP A 167 8.15 -11.92 -7.24
C ASP A 167 9.17 -11.25 -6.31
N GLN A 168 9.82 -10.17 -6.76
CA GLN A 168 10.73 -9.38 -5.93
C GLN A 168 9.99 -8.74 -4.76
N VAL A 169 8.84 -8.13 -5.01
CA VAL A 169 7.96 -7.58 -3.96
C VAL A 169 7.51 -8.68 -3.01
N ARG A 170 7.05 -9.84 -3.54
CA ARG A 170 6.63 -10.99 -2.72
C ARG A 170 7.73 -11.43 -1.77
N THR A 171 8.95 -11.59 -2.27
CA THR A 171 10.11 -12.01 -1.47
C THR A 171 10.37 -11.04 -0.30
N LEU A 172 10.30 -9.72 -0.55
CA LEU A 172 10.52 -8.71 0.49
C LEU A 172 9.38 -8.67 1.51
N VAL A 173 8.12 -8.84 1.07
CA VAL A 173 6.93 -8.86 1.94
C VAL A 173 6.89 -10.13 2.80
N GLU A 174 7.30 -11.27 2.25
CA GLU A 174 7.43 -12.54 2.97
C GLU A 174 8.52 -12.48 4.04
N ALA A 175 9.66 -11.85 3.73
CA ALA A 175 10.74 -11.63 4.70
C ALA A 175 10.29 -10.80 5.91
N GLN A 176 9.30 -9.91 5.71
CA GLN A 176 8.68 -9.12 6.78
C GLN A 176 7.49 -9.82 7.45
N ALA A 177 7.10 -11.01 6.97
CA ALA A 177 5.99 -11.82 7.47
C ALA A 177 4.64 -11.07 7.53
N LEU A 178 4.38 -10.14 6.60
CA LEU A 178 3.15 -9.32 6.61
C LEU A 178 1.88 -10.12 6.24
N GLY A 179 2.03 -11.22 5.50
CA GLY A 179 0.92 -12.15 5.18
C GLY A 179 0.04 -11.75 3.98
N ALA A 180 0.43 -10.74 3.20
CA ALA A 180 -0.27 -10.37 1.97
C ALA A 180 0.04 -11.35 0.82
N ASP A 181 -0.93 -11.58 -0.06
CA ASP A 181 -0.75 -12.34 -1.30
C ASP A 181 -0.40 -11.39 -2.46
N ILE A 182 0.81 -11.52 -3.01
CA ILE A 182 1.33 -10.63 -4.05
C ILE A 182 1.29 -11.32 -5.42
N SER A 183 0.65 -10.70 -6.40
CA SER A 183 0.53 -11.19 -7.77
C SER A 183 0.75 -10.08 -8.80
N ALA A 184 1.24 -10.42 -9.99
CA ALA A 184 1.31 -9.47 -11.10
C ALA A 184 -0.06 -9.37 -11.79
N ALA A 185 -0.55 -8.16 -12.06
CA ALA A 185 -1.67 -7.99 -12.97
C ALA A 185 -1.20 -8.21 -14.41
N SER A 186 -1.84 -9.13 -15.12
CA SER A 186 -1.55 -9.41 -16.53
C SER A 186 -2.65 -8.85 -17.43
N GLN A 187 -2.29 -8.35 -18.61
CA GLN A 187 -3.26 -7.92 -19.59
C GLN A 187 -4.16 -9.09 -20.01
N GLY A 188 -5.47 -8.87 -20.03
CA GLY A 188 -6.46 -9.92 -20.33
C GLY A 188 -6.76 -10.87 -19.16
N MET A 189 -6.14 -10.68 -18.00
CA MET A 189 -6.45 -11.44 -16.78
C MET A 189 -7.85 -11.11 -16.27
N HIS A 190 -8.62 -12.15 -15.94
CA HIS A 190 -9.86 -12.00 -15.19
C HIS A 190 -9.58 -12.24 -13.69
N ILE A 191 -9.86 -11.22 -12.87
CA ILE A 191 -9.68 -11.29 -11.41
C ILE A 191 -11.07 -11.45 -10.79
N SER A 192 -11.33 -12.62 -10.20
CA SER A 192 -12.54 -12.86 -9.41
C SER A 192 -12.31 -12.41 -7.97
N MET A 193 -13.09 -11.43 -7.53
CA MET A 193 -13.02 -10.89 -6.16
C MET A 193 -13.99 -11.55 -5.22
#